data_AF-A0A7S4N2Y4-F1
#
_entry.id   AF-A0A7S4N2Y4-F1
#
_cell.length_a   1.000
_cell.length_b   1.000
_cell.length_c   1.000
_cell.angle_alpha   90.00
_cell.angle_beta   90.00
_cell.angle_gamma   90.00
#
_symmetry.space_group_name_H-M   'P 1'
#
loop_
_entity.id
_entity.type
_entity.pdbx_description
1 polymer ?
#
loop_
_entity_poly.entity_id
_entity_poly.type
_entity_poly.pdbx_seq_one_letter_code
_entity_poly.pdbx_strand_id
1 'polypeptide(L)'
;KGFTLEELKAAGLSAKYARSVGIAVDFRRTNKSNESLELNVARLNAYKANLVILKKGDDASALTQLKGIIQPIDSAKPEIEMSDVTDEMKAFKAFTTIRVARKETKVAG
;
A
#
# COMPACT_ATOMS: atom_id res chain seq x y z
N LYS A 1 -13.27 0.42 4.11
CA LYS A 1 -12.44 -0.80 3.89
C LYS A 1 -11.20 -0.68 4.77
N GLY A 2 -10.65 -1.79 5.30
CA GLY A 2 -9.60 -1.78 6.35
C GLY A 2 -8.39 -2.68 6.03
N PHE A 3 -7.47 -2.79 6.98
CA PHE A 3 -6.27 -3.63 6.90
C PHE A 3 -6.60 -5.12 7.08
N THR A 4 -5.79 -5.98 6.44
CA THR A 4 -5.94 -7.44 6.52
C THR A 4 -5.34 -7.98 7.83
N LEU A 5 -5.71 -9.21 8.18
CA LEU A 5 -5.12 -9.89 9.34
C LEU A 5 -3.62 -10.15 9.16
N GLU A 6 -3.18 -10.36 7.92
CA GLU A 6 -1.79 -10.61 7.56
C GLU A 6 -0.93 -9.35 7.77
N GLU A 7 -1.41 -8.19 7.33
CA GLU A 7 -0.74 -6.89 7.52
C GLU A 7 -0.62 -6.55 9.01
N LEU A 8 -1.69 -6.76 9.77
CA LEU A 8 -1.70 -6.51 11.21
C LEU A 8 -0.70 -7.43 11.93
N LYS A 9 -0.64 -8.70 11.54
CA LYS A 9 0.32 -9.66 12.11
C LYS A 9 1.76 -9.25 11.81
N ALA A 10 2.04 -8.82 10.58
CA ALA A 10 3.36 -8.32 10.19
C ALA A 10 3.76 -7.02 10.92
N ALA A 11 2.79 -6.14 11.23
CA ALA A 11 3.00 -4.94 12.04
C ALA A 11 3.01 -5.20 13.57
N GLY A 12 2.85 -6.45 14.01
CA GLY A 12 2.81 -6.83 15.42
C GLY A 12 1.57 -6.35 16.19
N LEU A 13 0.43 -6.19 15.50
CA LEU A 13 -0.84 -5.73 16.06
C LEU A 13 -1.87 -6.87 16.04
N SER A 14 -2.64 -7.01 17.13
CA SER A 14 -3.80 -7.91 17.12
C SER A 14 -5.03 -7.20 16.57
N ALA A 15 -5.94 -7.92 15.91
CA ALA A 15 -7.16 -7.34 15.34
C ALA A 15 -8.10 -6.70 16.38
N LYS A 16 -8.07 -7.18 17.64
CA LYS A 16 -8.81 -6.55 18.73
C LYS A 16 -8.17 -5.23 19.15
N TYR A 17 -6.85 -5.24 19.34
CA TYR A 17 -6.10 -4.04 19.72
C TYR A 17 -6.13 -2.97 18.63
N ALA A 18 -5.96 -3.35 17.37
CA ALA A 18 -6.04 -2.45 16.22
C ALA A 18 -7.36 -1.65 16.21
N ARG A 19 -8.50 -2.32 16.44
CA ARG A 19 -9.82 -1.67 16.52
C ARG A 19 -9.94 -0.69 17.70
N SER A 20 -9.35 -1.00 18.86
CA SER A 20 -9.36 -0.09 20.01
C SER A 20 -8.57 1.19 19.79
N VAL A 21 -7.57 1.12 18.93
CA VAL A 21 -6.67 2.23 18.58
C VAL A 21 -7.19 3.05 17.39
N GLY A 22 -8.29 2.61 16.76
CA GLY A 22 -8.89 3.32 15.62
C GLY A 22 -8.39 2.85 14.24
N ILE A 23 -7.73 1.70 14.16
CA ILE A 23 -7.34 1.08 12.89
C ILE A 23 -8.50 0.21 12.39
N ALA A 24 -9.00 0.51 11.19
CA ALA A 24 -10.05 -0.27 10.55
C ALA A 24 -9.51 -1.64 10.08
N VAL A 25 -10.22 -2.72 10.38
CA VAL A 25 -9.82 -4.10 10.05
C VAL A 25 -10.83 -4.72 9.09
N ASP A 26 -10.36 -5.36 8.02
CA ASP A 26 -11.17 -6.10 7.05
C ASP A 26 -10.61 -7.51 6.85
N PHE A 27 -11.23 -8.48 7.53
CA PHE A 27 -10.81 -9.88 7.48
C PHE A 27 -11.14 -10.58 6.16
N ARG A 28 -11.98 -9.98 5.31
CA ARG A 28 -12.40 -10.58 4.04
C ARG A 28 -11.41 -10.29 2.91
N ARG A 29 -10.56 -9.27 3.08
CA ARG A 29 -9.56 -8.90 2.08
C ARG A 29 -8.36 -9.84 2.16
N THR A 30 -7.91 -10.31 1.01
CA THR A 30 -6.69 -11.12 0.84
C THR A 30 -5.66 -10.36 0.03
N ASN A 31 -4.39 -10.46 0.42
CA ASN A 31 -3.28 -9.89 -0.33
C ASN A 31 -2.81 -10.89 -1.39
N LYS A 32 -2.51 -10.38 -2.59
CA LYS A 32 -2.04 -11.19 -3.73
C LYS A 32 -0.60 -10.86 -4.14
N SER A 33 -0.12 -9.67 -3.79
CA SER A 33 1.22 -9.19 -4.12
C SER A 33 1.97 -8.81 -2.85
N ASN A 34 3.25 -9.17 -2.81
CA ASN A 34 4.12 -8.85 -1.68
C ASN A 34 4.35 -7.33 -1.55
N GLU A 35 4.48 -6.62 -2.68
CA GLU A 35 4.62 -5.16 -2.72
C GLU A 35 3.48 -4.45 -1.95
N SER A 36 2.24 -4.91 -2.13
CA SER A 36 1.09 -4.32 -1.45
C SER A 36 1.08 -4.61 0.05
N LEU A 37 1.58 -5.78 0.46
CA LEU A 37 1.72 -6.17 1.85
C LEU A 37 2.74 -5.26 2.55
N GLU A 38 3.93 -5.12 1.97
CA GLU A 38 5.02 -4.32 2.53
C GLU A 38 4.65 -2.84 2.67
N LEU A 39 4.02 -2.25 1.64
CA LEU A 39 3.55 -0.86 1.68
C LEU A 39 2.55 -0.63 2.82
N ASN A 40 1.58 -1.54 2.98
CA ASN A 40 0.58 -1.44 4.03
C ASN A 40 1.17 -1.64 5.43
N VAL A 41 2.16 -2.53 5.57
CA VAL A 41 2.90 -2.72 6.83
C VAL A 41 3.69 -1.47 7.19
N ALA A 42 4.38 -0.86 6.22
CA ALA A 42 5.07 0.41 6.42
C ALA A 42 4.12 1.52 6.88
N ARG A 43 2.91 1.59 6.29
CA ARG A 43 1.86 2.53 6.70
C ARG A 43 1.41 2.30 8.15
N LEU A 44 1.18 1.05 8.55
CA LEU A 44 0.81 0.70 9.92
C LEU A 44 1.90 1.08 10.93
N ASN A 45 3.17 0.87 10.57
CA ASN A 45 4.31 1.24 11.41
C ASN A 45 4.44 2.76 11.55
N ALA A 46 4.26 3.51 10.47
CA ALA A 46 4.24 4.97 10.52
C ALA A 46 3.08 5.50 11.37
N TYR A 47 1.91 4.85 11.31
CA TYR A 47 0.78 5.23 12.15
C TYR A 47 1.07 4.95 13.62
N LYS A 48 1.62 3.78 13.93
CA LYS A 48 2.03 3.37 15.27
C LYS A 48 3.08 4.30 15.88
N ALA A 49 4.02 4.81 15.09
CA ALA A 49 5.03 5.77 15.54
C ALA A 49 4.43 7.13 15.91
N ASN A 50 3.40 7.58 15.19
CA ASN A 50 2.73 8.87 15.42
C ASN A 50 1.59 8.80 16.44
N LEU A 51 1.20 7.61 16.86
CA LEU A 51 0.08 7.40 17.76
C LEU A 51 0.47 7.69 19.20
N VAL A 52 -0.27 8.60 19.85
CA VAL A 52 -0.19 8.85 21.28
C VAL A 52 -1.44 8.26 21.96
N ILE A 53 -1.23 7.37 22.93
CA ILE A 53 -2.31 6.74 23.72
C ILE A 53 -2.33 7.36 25.11
N LEU A 54 -3.48 7.93 25.49
CA LEU A 54 -3.70 8.51 26.81
C LEU A 54 -4.40 7.53 27.73
N LYS A 55 -3.95 7.46 28.98
CA LYS A 55 -4.63 6.77 30.07
C LYS A 55 -5.59 7.74 30.75
N LYS A 56 -6.54 7.18 31.50
CA LYS A 56 -7.50 7.96 32.26
C LYS A 56 -6.75 8.78 33.32
N GLY A 57 -6.83 10.11 33.21
CA GLY A 57 -6.15 11.04 34.12
C GLY A 57 -4.84 11.62 33.57
N ASP A 58 -4.44 11.28 32.34
CA ASP A 58 -3.28 11.94 31.70
C ASP A 58 -3.64 13.36 31.23
N ASP A 59 -2.72 14.30 31.44
CA ASP A 59 -2.85 15.68 31.01
C ASP A 59 -2.66 15.82 29.50
N ALA A 60 -3.74 16.13 28.78
CA ALA A 60 -3.74 16.26 27.33
C ALA A 60 -3.41 17.68 26.83
N SER A 61 -3.08 18.62 27.72
CA SER A 61 -2.94 20.06 27.41
C SER A 61 -1.83 20.38 26.42
N ALA A 62 -0.75 19.60 26.40
CA ALA A 62 0.37 19.75 25.47
C ALA A 62 0.15 19.06 24.12
N LEU A 63 -0.92 18.27 23.97
CA LEU A 63 -1.17 17.45 22.78
C LEU A 63 -2.15 18.15 21.83
N THR A 64 -1.75 18.26 20.57
CA THR A 64 -2.60 18.81 19.51
C THR A 64 -3.19 17.68 18.67
N GLN A 65 -4.51 17.63 18.58
CA GLN A 65 -5.18 16.68 17.69
C GLN A 65 -5.06 17.13 16.22
N LEU A 66 -4.59 16.23 15.36
CA LEU A 66 -4.64 16.44 13.92
C LEU A 66 -6.10 16.47 13.44
N LYS A 67 -6.54 17.58 12.84
CA LYS A 67 -7.86 17.71 12.21
C LYS A 67 -7.71 17.51 10.70
N GLY A 68 -8.21 16.40 10.18
CA GLY A 68 -8.15 16.09 8.74
C GLY A 68 -8.04 14.60 8.45
N ILE A 69 -7.64 14.27 7.22
CA ILE A 69 -7.40 12.89 6.80
C ILE A 69 -6.05 12.42 7.37
N ILE A 70 -6.09 11.34 8.15
CA ILE A 70 -4.90 10.73 8.75
C ILE A 70 -4.12 9.99 7.67
N GLN A 71 -2.84 10.31 7.50
CA GLN A 71 -1.93 9.71 6.52
C GLN A 71 -2.55 9.69 5.10
N PRO A 72 -2.58 10.84 4.40
CA PRO A 72 -3.05 10.91 3.02
C PRO A 72 -2.20 9.97 2.13
N ILE A 73 -2.86 9.33 1.17
CA ILE A 73 -2.18 8.45 0.21
C ILE A 73 -1.77 9.33 -0.96
N ASP A 74 -0.47 9.59 -1.08
CA ASP A 74 0.08 10.34 -2.20
C ASP A 74 0.26 9.40 -3.39
N SER A 75 -0.49 9.60 -4.47
CA SER A 75 -0.24 8.91 -5.73
C SER A 75 0.82 9.70 -6.51
N ALA A 76 2.09 9.54 -6.11
CA ALA A 76 3.21 10.05 -6.86
C ALA A 76 3.23 9.42 -8.25
N LYS A 77 3.28 10.24 -9.29
CA LYS A 77 3.54 9.75 -10.64
C LYS A 77 5.00 9.29 -10.69
N PRO A 78 5.31 8.15 -11.31
CA PRO A 78 6.70 7.77 -11.52
C PRO A 78 7.40 8.89 -12.30
N GLU A 79 8.62 9.24 -11.88
CA GLU A 79 9.43 10.22 -12.60
C GLU A 79 9.80 9.65 -13.97
N ILE A 80 9.63 10.46 -15.01
CA ILE A 80 9.98 10.06 -16.38
C ILE A 80 11.44 10.44 -16.59
N GLU A 81 12.32 9.45 -16.50
CA GLU A 81 13.72 9.62 -16.88
C GLU A 81 13.82 9.64 -18.41
N MET A 82 14.20 10.79 -18.96
CA MET A 82 14.49 10.91 -20.40
C MET A 82 15.80 10.18 -20.67
N SER A 83 15.69 9.01 -21.30
CA SER A 83 16.82 8.19 -21.73
C SER A 83 16.94 8.17 -23.25
N ASP A 84 18.17 8.04 -23.74
CA ASP A 84 18.42 7.89 -25.16
C ASP A 84 17.88 6.55 -25.67
N VAL A 85 17.33 6.54 -26.88
CA VAL A 85 16.75 5.34 -27.48
C VAL A 85 17.86 4.38 -27.89
N THR A 86 17.95 3.23 -27.21
CA THR A 86 18.91 2.18 -27.55
C THR A 86 18.56 1.49 -28.87
N ASP A 87 19.54 0.89 -29.54
CA ASP A 87 19.31 0.19 -30.81
C ASP A 87 18.39 -1.02 -30.65
N GLU A 88 18.41 -1.65 -29.47
CA GLU A 88 17.47 -2.72 -29.09
C GLU A 88 16.01 -2.22 -29.06
N MET A 89 15.77 -1.03 -28.50
CA MET A 89 14.43 -0.41 -28.49
C MET A 89 13.94 -0.08 -29.90
N LYS A 90 14.84 0.32 -30.81
CA LYS A 90 14.49 0.56 -32.24
C LYS A 90 14.21 -0.73 -32.99
N ALA A 91 14.97 -1.79 -32.71
CA ALA A 91 14.79 -3.10 -33.32
C ALA A 91 13.51 -3.80 -32.83
N PHE A 92 13.05 -3.48 -31.62
CA PHE A 92 11.85 -4.07 -31.02
C PHE A 92 10.56 -3.63 -31.75
N LYS A 93 9.91 -4.57 -32.43
CA LYS A 93 8.66 -4.33 -33.16
C LYS A 93 7.44 -4.45 -32.23
N ALA A 94 7.21 -3.43 -31.40
CA ALA A 94 6.13 -3.41 -30.39
C ALA A 94 4.73 -3.71 -30.95
N PHE A 95 4.39 -3.20 -32.14
CA PHE A 95 3.09 -3.46 -32.76
C PHE A 95 2.89 -4.95 -33.07
N THR A 96 3.92 -5.62 -33.59
CA THR A 96 3.80 -7.04 -33.94
C THR A 96 3.79 -7.93 -32.70
N THR A 97 4.59 -7.63 -31.67
CA THR A 97 4.65 -8.43 -30.44
C THR A 97 3.32 -8.43 -29.69
N ILE A 98 2.66 -7.27 -29.57
CA ILE A 98 1.32 -7.17 -28.96
C ILE A 98 0.29 -8.03 -29.72
N ARG A 99 0.35 -8.07 -31.07
CA ARG A 99 -0.59 -8.87 -31.87
C ARG A 99 -0.35 -10.37 -31.76
N VAL A 100 0.91 -10.79 -31.65
CA VAL A 100 1.26 -12.19 -31.41
C VAL A 100 0.76 -12.64 -30.04
N ALA A 101 1.08 -11.90 -28.97
CA ALA A 101 0.62 -12.21 -27.61
C ALA A 101 -0.90 -12.35 -27.50
N ARG A 102 -1.66 -11.47 -28.17
CA ARG A 102 -3.14 -11.56 -28.23
C ARG A 102 -3.64 -12.82 -28.94
N LYS A 103 -2.89 -13.34 -29.92
CA LYS A 103 -3.26 -14.57 -30.64
C LYS A 103 -2.81 -15.81 -29.88
N GLU A 104 -1.68 -15.80 -29.21
CA GLU A 104 -1.19 -16.93 -28.40
C GLU A 104 -2.22 -17.36 -27.35
N THR A 105 -2.81 -16.40 -26.61
CA THR A 105 -3.87 -16.70 -25.64
C THR A 105 -5.14 -17.27 -26.27
N LYS A 106 -5.36 -17.05 -27.57
CA LYS A 106 -6.51 -17.58 -28.32
C LYS A 106 -6.26 -19.00 -28.85
N VAL A 107 -5.01 -19.35 -29.14
CA VAL A 107 -4.62 -20.67 -29.68
C VAL A 107 -4.35 -21.69 -28.56
N ALA A 108 -4.10 -21.22 -27.34
CA ALA A 108 -3.86 -22.07 -26.17
C ALA A 108 -5.13 -22.67 -25.51
N GLY A 109 -6.33 -22.31 -25.99
CA GLY A 109 -7.60 -22.91 -25.57
C GLY A 109 -7.99 -24.04 -26.51
#